data_AF-A0A7W0R7K5-F1
#
_entry.id   AF-A0A7W0R7K5-F1
#
_cell.length_a   1.000
_cell.length_b   1.000
_cell.length_c   1.000
_cell.angle_alpha   90.00
_cell.angle_beta   90.00
_cell.angle_gamma   90.00
#
_symmetry.space_group_name_H-M   'P 1'
#
loop_
_entity.id
_entity.type
_entity.pdbx_description
1 polymer ?
#
loop_
_entity_poly.entity_id
_entity_poly.type
_entity_poly.pdbx_seq_one_letter_code
_entity_poly.pdbx_strand_id
1 'polypeptide(L)'
;MLMSSHRCVLVVSLVASLLAVRPSAQTPSRQDAWLDPYRDNSAHLLGEALSSRHAWERLAEVGDTFGHRLSGSRALEDAIDWAVAEMKKDGLENVRKEPVKVPHWVRGQESLEIVSPRRHALVMLGMGNSVGTPAEGIEAELLIVRSFDELTAAGARARGKIVLFNVPFTTYGETVQF
;
A
#
# COMPACT_ATOMS: atom_id res chain seq x y z
N MET A 1 -18.24 -51.16 -69.68
CA MET A 1 -19.65 -51.18 -69.24
C MET A 1 -19.78 -50.09 -68.18
N LEU A 2 -19.89 -48.84 -68.62
CA LEU A 2 -21.09 -48.01 -68.82
C LEU A 2 -21.50 -47.25 -67.53
N MET A 3 -21.77 -45.95 -67.73
CA MET A 3 -22.49 -44.99 -66.87
C MET A 3 -21.61 -44.25 -65.83
N SER A 4 -21.23 -42.99 -66.06
CA SER A 4 -22.06 -41.76 -66.05
C SER A 4 -22.78 -41.58 -64.71
N SER A 5 -22.41 -40.57 -63.91
CA SER A 5 -23.09 -39.26 -63.96
C SER A 5 -22.77 -38.35 -62.76
N HIS A 6 -22.99 -37.05 -63.00
CA HIS A 6 -23.20 -35.94 -62.05
C HIS A 6 -22.00 -35.17 -61.50
N ARG A 7 -21.67 -34.10 -62.25
CA ARG A 7 -21.03 -32.88 -61.75
C ARG A 7 -21.89 -32.26 -60.64
N CYS A 8 -21.40 -32.29 -59.40
CA CYS A 8 -21.94 -31.50 -58.30
C CYS A 8 -21.12 -30.20 -58.21
N VAL A 9 -21.72 -29.08 -58.62
CA VAL A 9 -21.13 -27.75 -58.47
C VAL A 9 -21.36 -27.29 -57.04
N LEU A 10 -20.29 -27.28 -56.23
CA LEU A 10 -20.30 -26.72 -54.89
C LEU A 10 -19.61 -25.35 -54.94
N VAL A 11 -20.41 -24.29 -54.99
CA VAL A 11 -19.93 -22.91 -54.88
C VAL A 11 -19.59 -22.64 -53.43
N VAL A 12 -18.30 -22.64 -53.09
CA VAL A 12 -17.81 -22.20 -51.79
C VAL A 12 -17.56 -20.69 -51.88
N SER A 13 -18.53 -19.88 -51.46
CA SER A 13 -18.34 -18.44 -51.27
C SER A 13 -17.55 -18.21 -49.99
N LEU A 14 -16.25 -17.94 -50.13
CA LEU A 14 -15.37 -17.52 -49.04
C LEU A 14 -15.65 -16.04 -48.71
N VAL A 15 -16.46 -15.79 -47.68
CA VAL A 15 -16.64 -14.43 -47.14
C VAL A 15 -15.44 -14.12 -46.25
N ALA A 16 -14.43 -13.46 -46.83
CA ALA A 16 -13.32 -12.89 -46.08
C ALA A 16 -13.81 -11.63 -45.34
N SER A 17 -14.30 -11.81 -44.12
CA SER A 17 -14.55 -10.69 -43.21
C SER A 17 -13.22 -10.08 -42.78
N LEU A 18 -12.78 -9.04 -43.49
CA LEU A 18 -11.73 -8.14 -42.99
C LEU A 18 -12.24 -7.48 -41.70
N LEU A 19 -11.87 -8.06 -40.56
CA LEU A 19 -11.83 -7.32 -39.30
C LEU A 19 -10.70 -6.30 -39.46
N ALA A 20 -11.04 -5.12 -39.99
CA ALA A 20 -10.18 -3.95 -39.91
C ALA A 20 -10.01 -3.63 -38.42
N VAL A 21 -8.91 -4.11 -37.83
CA VAL A 21 -8.42 -3.60 -36.55
C VAL A 21 -8.16 -2.12 -36.79
N ARG A 22 -9.10 -1.27 -36.36
CA ARG A 22 -8.91 0.17 -36.38
C ARG A 22 -7.74 0.44 -35.45
N PRO A 23 -6.61 1.00 -35.92
CA PRO A 23 -5.61 1.51 -35.00
C PRO A 23 -6.36 2.51 -34.10
N SER A 24 -6.31 2.28 -32.79
CA SER A 24 -6.81 3.27 -31.85
C SER A 24 -6.00 4.54 -32.14
N ALA A 25 -6.66 5.56 -32.69
CA ALA A 25 -6.05 6.86 -32.86
C ALA A 25 -5.74 7.34 -31.44
N GLN A 26 -4.48 7.21 -31.03
CA GLN A 26 -3.97 7.91 -29.87
C GLN A 26 -4.32 9.37 -30.13
N THR A 27 -5.28 9.90 -29.37
CA THR A 27 -5.53 11.34 -29.38
C THR A 27 -4.19 11.98 -29.06
N PRO A 28 -3.64 12.84 -29.94
CA PRO A 28 -2.38 13.50 -29.65
C PRO A 28 -2.54 14.11 -28.27
N SER A 29 -1.70 13.68 -27.31
CA SER A 29 -1.67 14.31 -25.99
C SER A 29 -1.60 15.80 -26.25
N ARG A 30 -2.60 16.56 -25.80
CA ARG A 30 -2.63 18.01 -26.01
C ARG A 30 -1.29 18.54 -25.51
N GLN A 31 -0.42 18.90 -26.46
CA GLN A 31 0.86 19.51 -26.15
C GLN A 31 0.50 20.93 -25.76
N ASP A 32 0.36 21.10 -24.46
CA ASP A 32 0.12 22.39 -23.85
C ASP A 32 1.33 23.29 -24.13
N ALA A 33 1.20 24.18 -25.12
CA ALA A 33 2.28 25.07 -25.57
C ALA A 33 2.84 25.97 -24.46
N TRP A 34 2.08 26.18 -23.37
CA TRP A 34 2.56 26.89 -22.19
C TRP A 34 3.69 26.16 -21.45
N LEU A 35 3.86 24.85 -21.68
CA LEU A 35 4.91 24.03 -21.09
C LEU A 35 6.25 24.13 -21.82
N ASP A 36 6.25 24.58 -23.08
CA ASP A 36 7.43 24.55 -23.93
C ASP A 36 8.65 25.25 -23.33
N PRO A 37 8.54 26.40 -22.64
CA PRO A 37 9.68 27.05 -21.99
C PRO A 37 10.32 26.23 -20.86
N TYR A 38 9.61 25.25 -20.30
CA TYR A 38 10.09 24.46 -19.15
C TYR A 38 10.64 23.09 -19.56
N ARG A 39 10.42 22.66 -20.81
CA ARG A 39 10.73 21.29 -21.24
C ARG A 39 12.21 20.96 -21.08
N ASP A 40 13.09 21.84 -21.55
CA ASP A 40 14.54 21.59 -21.53
C ASP A 40 15.07 21.52 -20.10
N ASN A 41 14.69 22.48 -19.25
CA ASN A 41 15.07 22.48 -17.84
C ASN A 41 14.51 21.25 -17.10
N SER A 42 13.26 20.87 -17.36
CA SER A 42 12.63 19.69 -16.74
C SER A 42 13.31 18.40 -17.19
N ALA A 43 13.66 18.29 -18.48
CA ALA A 43 14.39 17.15 -19.02
C ALA A 43 15.79 17.04 -18.41
N HIS A 44 16.48 18.18 -18.23
CA HIS A 44 17.78 18.22 -17.57
C HIS A 44 17.69 17.75 -16.12
N LEU A 45 16.74 18.30 -15.33
CA LEU A 45 16.51 17.86 -13.95
C LEU A 45 16.16 16.37 -13.85
N LEU A 46 15.35 15.86 -14.77
CA LEU A 46 15.02 14.44 -14.83
C LEU A 46 16.27 13.60 -15.13
N GLY A 47 17.11 14.05 -16.07
CA GLY A 47 18.39 13.39 -16.38
C GLY A 47 19.31 13.29 -15.17
N GLU A 48 19.49 14.38 -14.44
CA GLU A 48 20.28 14.41 -13.20
C GLU A 48 19.68 13.51 -12.11
N ALA A 49 18.36 13.58 -11.91
CA ALA A 49 17.67 12.78 -10.89
C ALA A 49 17.75 11.27 -11.16
N LEU A 50 17.71 10.85 -12.43
CA LEU A 50 17.74 9.43 -12.82
C LEU A 50 19.15 8.86 -12.96
N SER A 51 20.15 9.71 -13.17
CA SER A 51 21.55 9.26 -13.32
C SER A 51 22.35 9.27 -12.02
N SER A 52 21.85 9.97 -10.99
CA SER A 52 22.48 10.08 -9.69
C SER A 52 21.99 9.01 -8.70
N ARG A 53 22.91 8.53 -7.85
CA ARG A 53 22.60 7.63 -6.71
C ARG A 53 22.23 8.40 -5.45
N HIS A 54 22.32 9.73 -5.47
CA HIS A 54 22.22 10.56 -4.28
C HIS A 54 20.94 10.30 -3.46
N ALA A 55 19.78 10.23 -4.13
CA ALA A 55 18.50 9.96 -3.45
C ALA A 55 18.47 8.58 -2.76
N TRP A 56 19.06 7.57 -3.39
CA TRP A 56 19.18 6.23 -2.81
C TRP A 56 20.11 6.23 -1.58
N GLU A 57 21.23 6.93 -1.66
CA GLU A 57 22.20 7.04 -0.56
C GLU A 57 21.60 7.79 0.64
N ARG A 58 20.82 8.86 0.39
CA ARG A 58 20.04 9.53 1.44
C ARG A 58 19.01 8.62 2.09
N LEU A 59 18.28 7.84 1.28
CA LEU A 59 17.29 6.89 1.78
C LEU A 59 17.94 5.80 2.62
N ALA A 60 19.07 5.26 2.16
CA ALA A 60 19.84 4.25 2.88
C ALA A 60 20.34 4.80 4.22
N GLU A 61 20.95 5.99 4.24
CA GLU A 61 21.39 6.63 5.49
C GLU A 61 20.23 6.82 6.47
N VAL A 62 19.10 7.36 6.00
CA VAL A 62 17.93 7.54 6.86
C VAL A 62 17.39 6.20 7.36
N GLY A 63 17.27 5.20 6.49
CA GLY A 63 16.74 3.88 6.80
C GLY A 63 17.61 3.12 7.80
N ASP A 64 18.91 3.06 7.53
CA ASP A 64 19.86 2.18 8.21
C ASP A 64 20.39 2.79 9.51
N THR A 65 20.54 4.13 9.57
CA THR A 65 21.09 4.81 10.77
C THR A 65 20.02 5.02 11.85
N PHE A 66 18.79 5.41 11.48
CA PHE A 66 17.75 5.77 12.46
C PHE A 66 16.66 4.71 12.63
N GLY A 67 16.44 3.83 11.66
CA GLY A 67 15.44 2.76 11.75
C GLY A 67 14.00 3.26 11.90
N HIS A 68 13.26 2.76 12.89
CA HIS A 68 11.86 3.11 13.09
C HIS A 68 11.72 4.50 13.74
N ARG A 69 10.91 5.37 13.13
CA ARG A 69 10.79 6.80 13.52
C ARG A 69 9.34 7.18 13.82
N LEU A 70 8.74 6.52 14.80
CA LEU A 70 7.38 6.83 15.23
C LEU A 70 7.31 8.26 15.79
N SER A 71 6.19 8.94 15.60
CA SER A 71 5.94 10.28 16.16
C SER A 71 6.25 10.35 17.65
N GLY A 72 7.03 11.37 18.05
CA GLY A 72 7.44 11.58 19.44
C GLY A 72 8.52 10.61 19.94
N SER A 73 9.12 9.79 19.07
CA SER A 73 10.27 8.94 19.43
C SER A 73 11.60 9.70 19.31
N ARG A 74 12.61 9.29 20.09
CA ARG A 74 13.97 9.84 19.99
C ARG A 74 14.58 9.65 18.59
N ALA A 75 14.38 8.48 17.98
CA ALA A 75 14.90 8.19 16.65
C ALA A 75 14.32 9.14 15.58
N LEU A 76 13.07 9.58 15.71
CA LEU A 76 12.50 10.60 14.83
C LEU A 76 13.20 11.96 15.03
N GLU A 77 13.40 12.40 16.28
CA GLU A 77 14.09 13.67 16.57
C GLU A 77 15.52 13.67 16.03
N ASP A 78 16.28 12.59 16.25
CA ASP A 78 17.64 12.44 15.73
C ASP A 78 17.67 12.50 14.19
N ALA A 79 16.68 11.89 13.52
CA ALA A 79 16.55 11.92 12.06
C ALA A 79 16.15 13.31 11.53
N ILE A 80 15.32 14.06 12.27
CA ILE A 80 14.97 15.45 11.93
C ILE A 80 16.22 16.33 12.01
N ASP A 81 17.02 16.18 13.07
CA ASP A 81 18.27 16.94 13.23
C ASP A 81 19.27 16.64 12.11
N TRP A 82 19.40 15.38 11.74
CA TRP A 82 20.19 14.97 10.58
C TRP A 82 19.66 15.60 9.28
N ALA A 83 18.35 15.54 9.04
CA ALA A 83 17.76 16.09 7.82
C ALA A 83 17.99 17.60 7.72
N VAL A 84 17.85 18.34 8.82
CA VAL A 84 18.16 19.78 8.88
C VAL A 84 19.63 20.06 8.59
N ALA A 85 20.54 19.24 9.09
CA ALA A 85 21.97 19.39 8.83
C ALA A 85 22.29 19.16 7.34
N GLU A 86 21.72 18.11 6.74
CA GLU A 86 21.93 17.80 5.32
C GLU A 86 21.32 18.85 4.40
N MET A 87 20.10 19.33 4.68
CA MET A 87 19.49 20.43 3.93
C MET A 87 20.35 21.70 3.94
N LYS A 88 20.96 22.03 5.09
CA LYS A 88 21.88 23.18 5.18
C LYS A 88 23.17 22.95 4.39
N LYS A 89 23.72 21.73 4.43
CA LYS A 89 24.92 21.35 3.69
C LYS A 89 24.69 21.40 2.18
N ASP A 90 23.48 21.02 1.74
CA ASP A 90 23.05 21.09 0.35
C ASP A 90 22.79 22.54 -0.12
N GLY A 91 22.94 23.53 0.77
CA GLY A 91 22.82 24.95 0.44
C GLY A 91 21.39 25.47 0.36
N LEU A 92 20.41 24.75 0.92
CA LEU A 92 19.03 25.21 0.93
C LEU A 92 18.84 26.43 1.85
N GLU A 93 17.99 27.34 1.41
CA GLU A 93 17.64 28.54 2.17
C GLU A 93 16.52 28.26 3.19
N ASN A 94 16.48 29.05 4.27
CA ASN A 94 15.38 29.04 5.25
C ASN A 94 15.12 27.69 5.95
N VAL A 95 16.16 26.86 6.14
CA VAL A 95 16.06 25.56 6.82
C VAL A 95 15.86 25.76 8.34
N ARG A 96 14.72 25.29 8.85
CA ARG A 96 14.34 25.36 10.27
C ARG A 96 13.46 24.17 10.67
N LYS A 97 13.40 23.91 11.99
CA LYS A 97 12.42 22.98 12.58
C LYS A 97 11.15 23.75 12.95
N GLU A 98 9.99 23.13 12.76
CA GLU A 98 8.70 23.67 13.19
C GLU A 98 8.11 22.78 14.29
N PRO A 99 7.71 23.33 15.44
CA PRO A 99 7.19 22.54 16.55
C PRO A 99 5.80 21.99 16.24
N VAL A 100 5.61 20.68 16.43
CA VAL A 100 4.33 19.99 16.26
C VAL A 100 4.00 19.20 17.50
N LYS A 101 2.77 19.35 18.02
CA LYS A 101 2.28 18.54 19.13
C LYS A 101 1.76 17.21 18.60
N VAL A 102 2.31 16.10 19.10
CA VAL A 102 1.92 14.73 18.69
C VAL A 102 1.57 13.88 19.91
N PRO A 103 0.71 12.86 19.76
CA PRO A 103 0.56 11.83 20.79
C PRO A 103 1.87 11.03 20.92
N HIS A 104 2.20 10.62 22.15
CA HIS A 104 3.34 9.77 22.44
C HIS A 104 2.84 8.41 22.92
N TRP A 105 2.92 7.41 22.05
CA TRP A 105 2.57 6.03 22.36
C TRP A 105 3.83 5.17 22.33
N VAL A 106 4.06 4.41 23.40
CA VAL A 106 5.18 3.50 23.53
C VAL A 106 4.64 2.08 23.57
N ARG A 107 5.09 1.25 22.63
CA ARG A 107 4.70 -0.16 22.60
C ARG A 107 5.24 -0.89 23.83
N GLY A 108 4.35 -1.62 24.51
CA GLY A 108 4.69 -2.49 25.63
C GLY A 108 5.10 -3.90 25.20
N GLN A 109 5.03 -4.83 26.14
CA GLN A 109 5.14 -6.27 25.85
C GLN A 109 3.81 -6.80 25.33
N GLU A 110 3.87 -7.72 24.38
CA GLU A 110 2.68 -8.31 23.76
C GLU A 110 2.89 -9.78 23.43
N SER A 111 1.84 -10.56 23.60
CA SER A 111 1.81 -11.99 23.31
C SER A 111 0.38 -12.46 23.11
N LEU A 112 0.19 -13.42 22.20
CA LEU A 112 -1.09 -14.06 21.98
C LEU A 112 -0.88 -15.58 21.92
N GLU A 113 -1.72 -16.33 22.60
CA GLU A 113 -1.69 -17.79 22.59
C GLU A 113 -3.12 -18.33 22.42
N ILE A 114 -3.28 -19.32 21.54
CA ILE A 114 -4.45 -20.19 21.56
C ILE A 114 -4.24 -21.15 22.72
N VAL A 115 -5.10 -21.12 23.74
CA VAL A 115 -4.96 -21.99 24.92
C VAL A 115 -5.67 -23.35 24.79
N SER A 116 -6.68 -23.44 23.92
CA SER A 116 -7.47 -24.65 23.66
C SER A 116 -8.03 -24.66 22.22
N PRO A 117 -8.33 -25.84 21.62
CA PRO A 117 -8.10 -27.19 22.15
C PRO A 117 -6.63 -27.63 22.13
N ARG A 118 -5.78 -26.93 21.38
CA ARG A 118 -4.33 -27.14 21.35
C ARG A 118 -3.62 -25.83 21.63
N ARG A 119 -2.65 -25.88 22.55
CA ARG A 119 -1.79 -24.74 22.84
C ARG A 119 -0.93 -24.36 21.65
N HIS A 120 -1.00 -23.09 21.25
CA HIS A 120 -0.22 -22.57 20.15
C HIS A 120 0.02 -21.06 20.29
N ALA A 121 1.27 -20.64 20.37
CA ALA A 121 1.65 -19.24 20.36
C ALA A 121 1.45 -18.64 18.96
N LEU A 122 0.89 -17.43 18.90
CA LEU A 122 0.68 -16.68 17.68
C LEU A 122 1.60 -15.46 17.65
N VAL A 123 2.11 -15.16 16.45
CA VAL A 123 2.75 -13.87 16.20
C VAL A 123 1.67 -12.81 16.17
N MET A 124 1.85 -11.77 16.96
CA MET A 124 0.96 -10.63 16.99
C MET A 124 1.74 -9.33 16.89
N LEU A 125 1.05 -8.28 16.49
CA LEU A 125 1.52 -6.91 16.56
C LEU A 125 0.35 -6.06 17.02
N GLY A 126 0.52 -5.38 18.15
CA GLY A 126 -0.47 -4.49 18.72
C GLY A 126 -0.70 -3.30 17.80
N MET A 127 -1.97 -2.96 17.64
CA MET A 127 -2.36 -1.78 16.89
C MET A 127 -1.87 -0.52 17.63
N GLY A 128 -1.37 0.45 16.86
CA GLY A 128 -0.93 1.72 17.44
C GLY A 128 -2.07 2.36 18.23
N ASN A 129 -1.74 2.92 19.40
CA ASN A 129 -2.69 3.50 20.37
C ASN A 129 -3.59 2.50 21.11
N SER A 130 -3.42 1.18 20.94
CA SER A 130 -4.07 0.22 21.84
C SER A 130 -3.59 0.40 23.28
N VAL A 131 -4.52 0.24 24.23
CA VAL A 131 -4.23 0.20 25.67
C VAL A 131 -3.67 -1.17 26.06
N GLY A 132 -2.91 -1.22 27.15
CA GLY A 132 -2.43 -2.49 27.71
C GLY A 132 -3.57 -3.30 28.34
N THR A 133 -3.40 -4.62 28.37
CA THR A 133 -4.24 -5.52 29.17
C THR A 133 -3.86 -5.43 30.66
N PRO A 134 -4.69 -5.95 31.59
CA PRO A 134 -4.26 -6.23 32.95
C PRO A 134 -3.00 -7.10 33.00
N ALA A 135 -2.30 -7.10 34.14
CA ALA A 135 -1.03 -7.80 34.30
C ALA A 135 -1.16 -9.32 34.13
N GLU A 136 -2.31 -9.87 34.52
CA GLU A 136 -2.71 -11.26 34.36
C GLU A 136 -3.10 -11.64 32.91
N GLY A 137 -3.19 -10.66 32.01
CA GLY A 137 -3.66 -10.85 30.63
C GLY A 137 -5.18 -10.95 30.53
N ILE A 138 -5.66 -11.32 29.34
CA ILE A 138 -7.09 -11.58 29.07
C ILE A 138 -7.19 -12.93 28.38
N GLU A 139 -7.91 -13.86 29.00
CA GLU A 139 -8.33 -15.12 28.37
C GLU A 139 -9.85 -15.07 28.14
N ALA A 140 -10.29 -15.29 26.91
CA ALA A 140 -11.69 -15.27 26.56
C ALA A 140 -11.96 -16.10 25.30
N GLU A 141 -13.22 -16.53 25.14
CA GLU A 141 -13.65 -17.20 23.92
C GLU A 141 -13.56 -16.28 22.71
N LEU A 142 -13.25 -16.86 21.55
CA LEU A 142 -13.19 -16.12 20.29
C LEU A 142 -14.58 -15.96 19.67
N LEU A 143 -14.92 -14.75 19.21
CA LEU A 143 -16.04 -14.48 18.32
C LEU A 143 -15.51 -14.05 16.97
N ILE A 144 -15.72 -14.86 15.94
CA ILE A 144 -15.29 -14.54 14.57
C ILE A 144 -16.41 -13.77 13.87
N VAL A 145 -16.05 -12.64 13.27
CA VAL A 145 -16.94 -11.81 12.43
C VAL A 145 -16.21 -11.42 11.15
N ARG A 146 -16.97 -11.15 10.09
CA ARG A 146 -16.44 -10.73 8.77
C ARG A 146 -16.71 -9.27 8.44
N SER A 147 -17.46 -8.56 9.28
CA SER A 147 -17.77 -7.14 9.11
C SER A 147 -18.22 -6.50 10.42
N PHE A 148 -18.28 -5.17 10.43
CA PHE A 148 -18.88 -4.42 11.54
C PHE A 148 -20.38 -4.68 11.68
N ASP A 149 -21.08 -4.97 10.57
CA ASP A 149 -22.50 -5.36 10.61
C ASP A 149 -22.69 -6.69 11.33
N GLU A 150 -21.81 -7.67 11.09
CA GLU A 150 -21.85 -8.95 11.81
C GLU A 150 -21.57 -8.76 13.31
N LEU A 151 -20.62 -7.88 13.67
CA LEU A 151 -20.38 -7.53 15.07
C LEU A 151 -21.59 -6.84 15.71
N THR A 152 -22.22 -5.90 14.99
CA THR A 152 -23.42 -5.19 15.45
C THR A 152 -24.58 -6.17 15.67
N ALA A 153 -24.79 -7.09 14.72
CA ALA A 153 -25.79 -8.15 14.81
C ALA A 153 -25.47 -9.19 15.91
N ALA A 154 -24.20 -9.36 16.28
CA ALA A 154 -23.83 -10.20 17.43
C ALA A 154 -24.34 -9.62 18.76
N GLY A 155 -24.37 -8.29 18.87
CA GLY A 155 -24.95 -7.56 20.01
C GLY A 155 -24.41 -8.07 21.34
N ALA A 156 -25.31 -8.49 22.23
CA ALA A 156 -24.95 -8.98 23.56
C ALA A 156 -24.00 -10.19 23.55
N ARG A 157 -23.98 -11.00 22.48
CA ARG A 157 -23.12 -12.18 22.38
C ARG A 157 -21.63 -11.85 22.30
N ALA A 158 -21.27 -10.62 21.93
CA ALA A 158 -19.88 -10.18 21.86
C ALA A 158 -19.29 -9.82 23.24
N ARG A 159 -20.13 -9.61 24.27
CA ARG A 159 -19.65 -9.26 25.61
C ARG A 159 -18.80 -10.37 26.20
N GLY A 160 -17.61 -10.02 26.69
CA GLY A 160 -16.66 -10.94 27.31
C GLY A 160 -15.92 -11.86 26.34
N LYS A 161 -16.01 -11.62 25.03
CA LYS A 161 -15.30 -12.38 24.00
C LYS A 161 -14.16 -11.56 23.38
N ILE A 162 -13.15 -12.25 22.88
CA ILE A 162 -12.15 -11.64 21.99
C ILE A 162 -12.73 -11.69 20.58
N VAL A 163 -12.94 -10.54 19.95
CA VAL A 163 -13.50 -10.45 18.60
C VAL A 163 -12.39 -10.55 17.57
N LEU A 164 -12.45 -11.56 16.71
CA LEU A 164 -11.57 -11.69 15.55
C LEU A 164 -12.33 -11.26 14.30
N PHE A 165 -11.88 -10.16 13.70
CA PHE A 165 -12.28 -9.78 12.35
C PHE A 165 -11.51 -10.62 11.33
N ASN A 166 -12.20 -11.59 10.72
CA ASN A 166 -11.65 -12.43 9.66
C ASN A 166 -12.20 -11.98 8.30
N VAL A 167 -11.82 -10.76 7.90
CA VAL A 167 -12.23 -10.15 6.64
C VAL A 167 -11.28 -10.63 5.53
N PRO A 168 -11.79 -11.15 4.40
CA PRO A 168 -10.93 -11.44 3.25
C PRO A 168 -10.36 -10.13 2.70
N PHE A 169 -9.04 -10.02 2.63
CA PHE A 169 -8.39 -8.88 2.02
C PHE A 169 -8.50 -8.97 0.49
N THR A 170 -9.18 -8.02 -0.14
CA THR A 170 -9.28 -7.93 -1.61
C THR A 170 -8.39 -6.82 -2.15
N THR A 171 -8.75 -5.58 -1.86
CA THR A 171 -7.98 -4.38 -2.18
C THR A 171 -7.97 -3.45 -0.97
N TYR A 172 -6.96 -2.57 -0.90
CA TYR A 172 -6.88 -1.59 0.18
C TYR A 172 -8.14 -0.71 0.22
N GLY A 173 -8.56 -0.18 -0.93
CA GLY A 173 -9.73 0.68 -1.03
C GLY A 173 -11.01 -0.01 -0.54
N GLU A 174 -11.25 -1.26 -0.89
CA GLU A 174 -12.47 -1.98 -0.49
C GLU A 174 -12.42 -2.50 0.95
N THR A 175 -11.26 -2.95 1.43
CA THR A 175 -11.12 -3.63 2.72
C THR A 175 -11.01 -2.65 3.89
N VAL A 176 -10.48 -1.44 3.65
CA VAL A 176 -10.19 -0.41 4.67
C VAL A 176 -11.34 0.61 4.78
N GLN A 177 -12.56 0.22 4.38
CA GLN A 177 -13.75 1.05 4.55
C GLN A 177 -14.21 0.96 6.01
N PHE A 178 -14.00 2.04 6.78
CA PHE A 178 -14.48 2.17 8.16
C PHE A 178 -15.16 3.52 8.35
#